data_AF-A0A1Q5BUT2-F1
#
_entry.id   AF-A0A1Q5BUT2-F1
#
_cell.length_a   1.000
_cell.length_b   1.000
_cell.length_c   1.000
_cell.angle_alpha   90.00
_cell.angle_beta   90.00
_cell.angle_gamma   90.00
#
_symmetry.space_group_name_H-M   'P 1'
#
loop_
_entity.id
_entity.type
_entity.pdbx_description
1 polymer ?
#
loop_
_entity_poly.entity_id
_entity_poly.type
_entity_poly.pdbx_seq_one_letter_code
_entity_poly.pdbx_strand_id
1 'polypeptide(L)'
;MSDRDGSVARDGGELDGFHVGHVPAGVGTEVSDFASEWDEVSFATQVWERQVAEGYRVDLRVHVLRVDRLTDLTALRDFLADYHERDPAGGEWAEFAHPDGPGLIGVGEAFWLVEPGVAVDVLADPERCDRAGLAATARAITRAAASA
;
A
#
# COMPACT_ATOMS: atom_id res chain seq x y z
N MET A 1 23.27 -10.29 -27.50
CA MET A 1 23.03 -8.97 -26.86
C MET A 1 21.55 -8.95 -26.52
N SER A 2 21.22 -9.35 -25.30
CA SER A 2 19.86 -9.26 -24.77
C SER A 2 20.05 -8.80 -23.34
N ASP A 3 19.92 -7.49 -23.17
CA ASP A 3 19.82 -6.88 -21.86
C ASP A 3 18.64 -7.53 -21.15
N ARG A 4 18.94 -8.29 -20.10
CA ARG A 4 17.99 -8.43 -19.01
C ARG A 4 17.93 -7.03 -18.42
N ASP A 5 16.92 -6.27 -18.81
CA ASP A 5 16.65 -4.99 -18.15
C ASP A 5 16.16 -5.34 -16.74
N GLY A 6 17.14 -5.58 -15.87
CA GLY A 6 16.96 -5.70 -14.44
C GLY A 6 16.58 -4.32 -13.95
N SER A 7 15.32 -3.96 -14.16
CA SER A 7 14.74 -2.77 -13.56
C SER A 7 14.90 -2.92 -12.05
N VAL A 8 15.80 -2.11 -11.51
CA VAL A 8 16.15 -2.11 -10.10
C VAL A 8 14.94 -1.55 -9.36
N ALA A 9 14.45 -2.29 -8.36
CA ALA A 9 13.42 -1.76 -7.49
C ALA A 9 13.84 -0.38 -6.96
N ARG A 10 12.90 0.56 -7.00
CA ARG A 10 13.17 1.98 -6.68
C ARG A 10 12.65 2.34 -5.31
N ASP A 11 13.25 3.35 -4.72
CA ASP A 11 12.78 3.95 -3.46
C ASP A 11 11.53 4.81 -3.72
N GLY A 12 10.54 4.73 -2.84
CA GLY A 12 9.29 5.49 -2.90
C GLY A 12 9.29 6.77 -2.07
N GLY A 13 10.28 6.97 -1.19
CA GLY A 13 10.37 8.13 -0.30
C GLY A 13 9.51 8.00 0.95
N GLU A 14 9.26 9.13 1.61
CA GLU A 14 8.51 9.18 2.86
C GLU A 14 7.03 9.51 2.64
N LEU A 15 6.16 8.86 3.41
CA LEU A 15 4.72 9.10 3.46
C LEU A 15 4.28 9.05 4.92
N ASP A 16 3.94 10.21 5.49
CA ASP A 16 3.30 10.34 6.81
C ASP A 16 3.99 9.54 7.95
N GLY A 17 5.31 9.65 8.04
CA GLY A 17 6.12 8.98 9.06
C GLY A 17 6.49 7.53 8.72
N PHE A 18 6.24 7.09 7.49
CA PHE A 18 6.70 5.81 6.95
C PHE A 18 7.62 6.04 5.75
N HIS A 19 8.63 5.19 5.58
CA HIS A 19 9.49 5.14 4.40
C HIS A 19 9.07 3.97 3.51
N VAL A 20 8.75 4.25 2.24
CA VAL A 20 8.43 3.25 1.22
C VAL A 20 9.74 2.81 0.55
N GLY A 21 10.43 1.82 1.13
CA GLY A 21 11.76 1.42 0.67
C GLY A 21 11.82 0.57 -0.62
N HIS A 22 10.67 0.17 -1.17
CA HIS A 22 10.61 -0.65 -2.38
C HIS A 22 9.37 -0.35 -3.20
N VAL A 23 9.59 0.01 -4.46
CA VAL A 23 8.56 0.09 -5.51
C VAL A 23 8.95 -0.87 -6.64
N PRO A 24 8.05 -1.77 -7.07
CA PRO A 24 8.34 -2.77 -8.08
C PRO A 24 8.75 -2.16 -9.43
N ALA A 25 9.64 -2.87 -10.11
CA ALA A 25 10.18 -2.54 -11.43
C ALA A 25 9.15 -2.24 -12.53
N GLY A 26 7.94 -2.80 -12.44
CA GLY A 26 6.87 -2.70 -13.45
C GLY A 26 5.85 -1.59 -13.19
N VAL A 27 6.03 -0.81 -12.12
CA VAL A 27 5.12 0.27 -11.71
C VAL A 27 5.57 1.59 -12.35
N GLY A 28 4.62 2.32 -12.95
CA GLY A 28 4.83 3.62 -13.61
C GLY A 28 5.57 4.66 -12.77
N THR A 29 6.32 5.55 -13.43
CA THR A 29 7.27 6.46 -12.80
C THR A 29 6.65 7.76 -12.28
N GLU A 30 5.44 8.12 -12.69
CA GLU A 30 4.77 9.33 -12.22
C GLU A 30 4.29 9.10 -10.79
N VAL A 31 4.60 10.04 -9.88
CA VAL A 31 4.29 9.94 -8.45
C VAL A 31 3.45 11.14 -8.05
N SER A 32 2.35 10.89 -7.34
CA SER A 32 1.52 11.95 -6.75
C SER A 32 1.19 11.64 -5.30
N ASP A 33 1.36 12.63 -4.44
CA ASP A 33 1.02 12.58 -3.03
C ASP A 33 -0.17 13.49 -2.73
N PHE A 34 -1.11 13.02 -1.93
CA PHE A 34 -2.23 13.84 -1.47
C PHE A 34 -2.79 13.35 -0.13
N ALA A 35 -3.40 14.29 0.59
CA ALA A 35 -4.12 14.01 1.82
C ALA A 35 -5.64 14.13 1.58
N SER A 36 -6.41 13.25 2.22
CA SER A 36 -7.87 13.27 2.16
C SER A 36 -8.48 12.76 3.47
N GLU A 37 -9.77 12.98 3.64
CA GLU A 37 -10.53 12.44 4.77
C GLU A 37 -11.77 11.72 4.24
N TRP A 38 -12.08 10.56 4.83
CA TRP A 38 -13.31 9.82 4.56
C TRP A 38 -13.79 9.13 5.84
N ASP A 39 -15.05 9.39 6.22
CA ASP A 39 -15.67 8.88 7.44
C ASP A 39 -14.77 9.06 8.69
N GLU A 40 -14.30 10.30 8.89
CA GLU A 40 -13.40 10.74 9.97
C GLU A 40 -12.00 10.11 9.94
N VAL A 41 -11.67 9.31 8.93
CA VAL A 41 -10.36 8.70 8.76
C VAL A 41 -9.49 9.60 7.89
N SER A 42 -8.34 10.00 8.44
CA SER A 42 -7.33 10.72 7.69
C SER A 42 -6.52 9.74 6.83
N PHE A 43 -6.32 10.10 5.57
CA PHE A 43 -5.49 9.37 4.62
C PHE A 43 -4.32 10.27 4.21
N ALA A 44 -3.10 9.77 4.35
CA ALA A 44 -1.98 10.21 3.54
C ALA A 44 -1.76 9.19 2.43
N THR A 45 -1.82 9.63 1.17
CA THR A 45 -1.79 8.76 0.01
C THR A 45 -0.61 9.09 -0.89
N GLN A 46 0.09 8.06 -1.35
CA GLN A 46 1.04 8.14 -2.45
C GLN A 46 0.59 7.19 -3.56
N VAL A 47 0.59 7.68 -4.79
CA VAL A 47 0.15 6.96 -5.98
C VAL A 47 1.26 6.94 -7.00
N TRP A 48 1.48 5.78 -7.61
CA TRP A 48 2.33 5.62 -8.77
C TRP A 48 1.49 5.31 -10.01
N GLU A 49 1.72 6.10 -11.04
CA GLU A 49 0.93 6.09 -12.26
C GLU A 49 1.81 5.95 -13.49
N ARG A 50 1.20 5.41 -14.54
CA ARG A 50 1.74 5.42 -15.89
C ARG A 50 0.81 6.14 -16.84
N GLN A 51 1.41 6.79 -17.83
CA GLN A 51 0.67 7.34 -18.94
C GLN A 51 0.27 6.22 -19.92
N VAL A 52 -1.00 6.20 -20.31
CA VAL A 52 -1.57 5.34 -21.34
C VAL A 52 -2.29 6.20 -22.38
N ALA A 53 -2.73 5.61 -23.50
CA ALA A 53 -3.39 6.36 -24.56
C ALA A 53 -4.65 7.09 -24.07
N GLU A 54 -5.36 6.52 -23.11
CA GLU A 54 -6.61 7.04 -22.54
C GLU A 54 -6.41 7.96 -21.32
N GLY A 55 -5.17 8.27 -20.92
CA GLY A 55 -4.88 9.11 -19.74
C GLY A 55 -3.84 8.48 -18.82
N TYR A 56 -4.16 8.37 -17.53
CA TYR A 56 -3.28 7.76 -16.53
C TYR A 56 -3.92 6.51 -15.94
N ARG A 57 -3.09 5.53 -15.57
CA ARG A 57 -3.51 4.38 -14.78
C ARG A 57 -2.63 4.26 -13.55
N VAL A 58 -3.28 3.99 -12.42
CA VAL A 58 -2.63 3.69 -11.15
C VAL A 58 -2.13 2.26 -11.18
N ASP A 59 -0.82 2.08 -10.98
CA ASP A 59 -0.19 0.76 -10.90
C ASP A 59 0.08 0.35 -9.42
N LEU A 60 0.31 1.33 -8.54
CA LEU A 60 0.53 1.12 -7.10
C LEU A 60 -0.05 2.31 -6.32
N ARG A 61 -0.60 2.03 -5.14
CA ARG A 61 -1.06 3.02 -4.18
C ARG A 61 -0.68 2.58 -2.78
N VAL A 62 -0.23 3.52 -1.97
CA VAL A 62 -0.02 3.33 -0.52
C VAL A 62 -0.85 4.35 0.23
N HIS A 63 -1.56 3.89 1.25
CA HIS A 63 -2.29 4.71 2.21
C HIS A 63 -1.70 4.53 3.61
N VAL A 64 -1.52 5.62 4.32
CA VAL A 64 -1.40 5.65 5.78
C VAL A 64 -2.70 6.17 6.34
N LEU A 65 -3.35 5.35 7.16
CA LEU A 65 -4.68 5.61 7.74
C LEU A 65 -4.53 5.98 9.21
N ARG A 66 -5.22 7.03 9.65
CA ARG A 66 -5.25 7.44 11.06
C ARG A 66 -6.67 7.75 11.53
N VAL A 67 -7.12 7.01 12.54
CA VAL A 67 -8.37 7.27 13.30
C VAL A 67 -8.45 6.36 14.53
N ASP A 68 -8.95 6.85 15.65
CA ASP A 68 -9.00 6.09 16.92
C ASP A 68 -9.79 4.77 16.85
N ARG A 69 -10.74 4.65 15.92
CA ARG A 69 -11.58 3.43 15.77
C ARG A 69 -10.88 2.25 15.08
N LEU A 70 -9.69 2.43 14.51
CA LEU A 70 -8.89 1.32 13.96
C LEU A 70 -8.18 0.57 15.09
N THR A 71 -8.93 -0.24 15.84
CA THR A 71 -8.45 -0.88 17.07
C THR A 71 -7.74 -2.20 16.86
N ASP A 72 -8.10 -2.91 15.79
CA ASP A 72 -7.60 -4.26 15.48
C ASP A 72 -7.72 -4.55 13.97
N LEU A 73 -7.16 -5.69 13.54
CA LEU A 73 -7.13 -6.09 12.14
C LEU A 73 -8.53 -6.35 11.56
N THR A 74 -9.51 -6.70 12.39
CA THR A 74 -10.90 -6.89 11.94
C THR A 74 -11.52 -5.53 11.63
N ALA A 75 -11.38 -4.57 12.54
CA ALA A 75 -11.84 -3.20 12.33
C ALA A 75 -11.21 -2.57 11.07
N LEU A 76 -9.92 -2.80 10.84
CA LEU A 76 -9.24 -2.35 9.62
C LEU A 76 -9.79 -3.01 8.35
N ARG A 77 -9.94 -4.33 8.34
CA ARG A 77 -10.49 -5.05 7.18
C ARG A 77 -11.90 -4.58 6.86
N ASP A 78 -12.76 -4.46 7.88
CA ASP A 78 -14.16 -4.07 7.69
C ASP A 78 -14.25 -2.61 7.20
N PHE A 79 -13.38 -1.71 7.70
CA PHE A 79 -13.24 -0.35 7.19
C PHE A 79 -12.80 -0.31 5.71
N LEU A 80 -11.75 -1.06 5.35
CA LEU A 80 -11.23 -1.09 3.98
C LEU A 80 -12.24 -1.70 3.00
N ALA A 81 -13.06 -2.64 3.46
CA ALA A 81 -14.13 -3.19 2.66
C ALA A 81 -15.19 -2.13 2.33
N ASP A 82 -15.61 -1.33 3.31
CA ASP A 82 -16.56 -0.24 3.10
C ASP A 82 -15.96 0.87 2.20
N TYR A 83 -14.74 1.32 2.50
CA TYR A 83 -14.04 2.33 1.72
C TYR A 83 -13.86 1.94 0.24
N HIS A 84 -13.56 0.67 -0.02
CA HIS A 84 -13.37 0.15 -1.37
C HIS A 84 -14.67 -0.34 -2.02
N GLU A 85 -15.82 -0.20 -1.37
CA GLU A 85 -17.13 -0.72 -1.82
C GLU A 85 -17.09 -2.23 -2.15
N ARG A 86 -16.37 -3.02 -1.34
CA ARG A 86 -16.18 -4.47 -1.49
C ARG A 86 -16.80 -5.25 -0.34
N ASP A 87 -17.11 -6.52 -0.59
CA ASP A 87 -17.50 -7.45 0.47
C ASP A 87 -16.28 -7.79 1.35
N PRO A 88 -16.29 -7.53 2.68
CA PRO A 88 -15.18 -7.87 3.58
C PRO A 88 -14.88 -9.37 3.63
N ALA A 89 -15.86 -10.23 3.34
CA ALA A 89 -15.71 -11.68 3.29
C ALA A 89 -15.37 -12.22 1.89
N GLY A 90 -15.39 -11.37 0.86
CA GLY A 90 -15.28 -11.78 -0.55
C GLY A 90 -13.85 -12.07 -1.04
N GLY A 91 -12.83 -11.84 -0.23
CA GLY A 91 -11.42 -11.98 -0.62
C GLY A 91 -10.74 -13.25 -0.11
N GLU A 92 -9.90 -13.88 -0.94
CA GLU A 92 -8.93 -14.88 -0.49
C GLU A 92 -7.75 -14.20 0.22
N TRP A 93 -7.88 -14.02 1.53
CA TRP A 93 -6.85 -13.44 2.37
C TRP A 93 -5.95 -14.52 2.95
N ALA A 94 -4.63 -14.32 2.93
CA ALA A 94 -3.72 -15.04 3.82
C ALA A 94 -3.14 -14.11 4.88
N GLU A 95 -2.77 -14.69 6.01
CA GLU A 95 -2.02 -14.00 7.05
C GLU A 95 -0.72 -13.43 6.49
N PHE A 96 -0.45 -12.18 6.83
CA PHE A 96 0.76 -11.47 6.47
C PHE A 96 1.43 -10.96 7.75
N ALA A 97 2.59 -11.53 8.08
CA ALA A 97 3.40 -11.02 9.18
C ALA A 97 4.26 -9.85 8.67
N HIS A 98 3.88 -8.63 9.02
CA HIS A 98 4.71 -7.44 8.84
C HIS A 98 5.55 -7.22 10.11
N PRO A 99 6.79 -6.68 10.03
CA PRO A 99 7.58 -6.36 11.22
C PRO A 99 6.87 -5.47 12.24
N ASP A 100 6.00 -4.56 11.77
CA ASP A 100 5.24 -3.64 12.64
C ASP A 100 3.93 -4.25 13.20
N GLY A 101 3.45 -5.38 12.68
CA GLY A 101 2.19 -5.95 13.17
C GLY A 101 1.57 -7.02 12.27
N PRO A 102 0.49 -7.68 12.73
CA PRO A 102 -0.27 -8.62 11.93
C PRO A 102 -1.04 -7.89 10.83
N GLY A 103 -1.09 -8.52 9.66
CA GLY A 103 -1.81 -8.03 8.48
C GLY A 103 -2.42 -9.15 7.66
N LEU A 104 -3.05 -8.77 6.55
CA LEU A 104 -3.59 -9.67 5.54
C LEU A 104 -3.03 -9.30 4.17
N ILE A 105 -2.86 -10.30 3.30
CA ILE A 105 -2.43 -10.10 1.92
C ILE A 105 -3.26 -10.96 0.97
N GLY A 106 -3.78 -10.31 -0.08
CA GLY A 106 -4.54 -10.90 -1.18
C GLY A 106 -3.76 -10.85 -2.50
N VAL A 107 -4.50 -10.80 -3.61
CA VAL A 107 -3.92 -10.78 -4.97
C VAL A 107 -3.35 -9.40 -5.35
N GLY A 108 -4.02 -8.33 -4.96
CA GLY A 108 -3.64 -6.95 -5.31
C GLY A 108 -3.68 -5.97 -4.14
N GLU A 109 -3.75 -6.48 -2.90
CA GLU A 109 -3.85 -5.65 -1.72
C GLU A 109 -3.16 -6.31 -0.52
N ALA A 110 -2.43 -5.52 0.26
CA ALA A 110 -1.85 -5.91 1.52
C ALA A 110 -2.07 -4.78 2.54
N PHE A 111 -2.55 -5.12 3.73
CA PHE A 111 -2.75 -4.14 4.80
C PHE A 111 -2.41 -4.73 6.16
N TRP A 112 -2.01 -3.86 7.08
CA TRP A 112 -1.71 -4.25 8.46
C TRP A 112 -2.00 -3.10 9.41
N LEU A 113 -2.28 -3.48 10.66
CA LEU A 113 -2.37 -2.53 11.76
C LEU A 113 -0.97 -2.35 12.36
N VAL A 114 -0.45 -1.12 12.32
CA VAL A 114 0.86 -0.77 12.89
C VAL A 114 0.74 -0.65 14.41
N GLU A 115 -0.30 0.02 14.87
CA GLU A 115 -0.73 0.13 16.26
C GLU A 115 -2.19 0.60 16.29
N PRO A 116 -2.92 0.51 17.42
CA PRO A 116 -4.26 1.06 17.51
C PRO A 116 -4.29 2.52 17.04
N GLY A 117 -5.14 2.78 16.05
CA GLY A 117 -5.30 4.08 15.43
C GLY A 117 -4.45 4.36 14.20
N VAL A 118 -3.52 3.48 13.82
CA VAL A 118 -2.62 3.66 12.67
C VAL A 118 -2.51 2.37 11.85
N ALA A 119 -2.86 2.45 10.57
CA ALA A 119 -2.75 1.34 9.63
C ALA A 119 -2.08 1.76 8.32
N VAL A 120 -1.58 0.76 7.61
CA VAL A 120 -1.08 0.93 6.24
C VAL A 120 -1.87 0.00 5.33
N ASP A 121 -2.22 0.50 4.16
CA ASP A 121 -2.86 -0.24 3.08
C ASP A 121 -2.10 -0.01 1.76
N VAL A 122 -1.86 -1.09 1.03
CA VAL A 122 -1.08 -1.10 -0.21
C VAL A 122 -1.89 -1.80 -1.28
N LEU A 123 -2.32 -1.06 -2.30
CA LEU A 123 -3.01 -1.61 -3.47
C LEU A 123 -2.08 -1.62 -4.68
N ALA A 124 -2.06 -2.70 -5.44
CA ALA A 124 -1.27 -2.82 -6.66
C ALA A 124 -2.09 -3.47 -7.79
N ASP A 125 -1.82 -3.04 -9.04
CA ASP A 125 -2.32 -3.71 -10.24
C ASP A 125 -1.70 -5.12 -10.33
N PRO A 126 -2.48 -6.21 -10.22
CA PRO A 126 -1.97 -7.57 -10.26
C PRO A 126 -1.29 -7.95 -11.59
N GLU A 127 -1.56 -7.22 -12.67
CA GLU A 127 -0.87 -7.41 -13.96
C GLU A 127 0.56 -6.86 -13.95
N ARG A 128 0.89 -5.99 -12.98
CA ARG A 128 2.18 -5.30 -12.86
C ARG A 128 2.97 -5.74 -11.65
N CYS A 129 2.26 -6.12 -10.59
CA CYS A 129 2.81 -6.50 -9.31
C CYS A 129 2.15 -7.80 -8.88
N ASP A 130 2.89 -8.90 -8.99
CA ASP A 130 2.41 -10.16 -8.43
C ASP A 130 2.41 -10.11 -6.90
N ARG A 131 1.83 -11.15 -6.28
CA ARG A 131 1.74 -11.23 -4.81
C ARG A 131 3.10 -11.18 -4.12
N ALA A 132 4.16 -11.68 -4.76
CA ALA A 132 5.50 -11.65 -4.18
C ALA A 132 6.08 -10.22 -4.21
N GLY A 133 5.88 -9.49 -5.31
CA GLY A 133 6.20 -8.07 -5.42
C GLY A 133 5.43 -7.23 -4.40
N LEU A 134 4.13 -7.49 -4.25
CA LEU A 134 3.29 -6.81 -3.26
C LEU A 134 3.79 -7.05 -1.83
N ALA A 135 4.12 -8.30 -1.50
CA ALA A 135 4.70 -8.64 -0.20
C ALA A 135 6.07 -7.97 0.02
N ALA A 136 6.88 -7.84 -1.02
CA ALA A 136 8.17 -7.15 -0.94
C ALA A 136 7.99 -5.64 -0.71
N THR A 137 7.09 -4.99 -1.44
CA THR A 137 6.69 -3.58 -1.22
C THR A 137 6.21 -3.37 0.20
N ALA A 138 5.22 -4.16 0.64
CA ALA A 138 4.63 -4.02 1.97
C ALA A 138 5.68 -4.14 3.07
N ARG A 139 6.56 -5.16 3.02
CA ARG A 139 7.64 -5.35 4.01
C ARG A 139 8.70 -4.26 4.02
N ALA A 140 8.85 -3.53 2.91
CA ALA A 140 9.79 -2.43 2.81
C ALA A 140 9.19 -1.11 3.32
N ILE A 141 7.89 -1.07 3.63
CA ILE A 141 7.27 0.08 4.27
C ILE A 141 7.56 -0.02 5.77
N THR A 142 8.43 0.86 6.24
CA THR A 142 8.86 0.85 7.64
C THR A 142 8.65 2.23 8.24
N ARG A 143 8.51 2.34 9.56
CA ARG A 143 8.51 3.65 10.22
C ARG A 143 9.78 4.43 9.83
N ALA A 144 9.60 5.65 9.36
CA ALA A 144 10.71 6.54 9.07
C ALA A 144 11.49 6.81 10.37
N ALA A 145 12.82 6.92 10.27
CA ALA A 145 13.61 7.31 11.42
C ALA A 145 13.16 8.69 11.89
N ALA A 146 12.91 8.86 13.20
CA ALA A 146 12.67 10.18 13.76
C ALA A 146 13.87 11.06 13.41
N SER A 147 13.62 12.17 12.72
CA SER A 147 14.66 13.18 12.50
C SER A 147 15.08 13.70 13.88
N ALA A 148 16.33 13.43 14.24
CA ALA A 148 16.94 13.79 15.53
C ALA A 148 17.15 15.30 15.68
#